data_AF-A0A4Q4ZGL9-F1
#
_entry.id   AF-A0A4Q4ZGL9-F1
#
_cell.length_a   1.000
_cell.length_b   1.000
_cell.length_c   1.000
_cell.angle_alpha   90.00
_cell.angle_beta   90.00
_cell.angle_gamma   90.00
#
_symmetry.space_group_name_H-M   'P 1'
#
loop_
_entity.id
_entity.type
_entity.pdbx_description
1 polymer ?
#
loop_
_entity_poly.entity_id
_entity_poly.type
_entity_poly.pdbx_seq_one_letter_code
_entity_poly.pdbx_strand_id
1 'polypeptide(L)'
;MRIIEAGAGSGSFTHAAVRAVYNGYPETPDEKTGKVFSFEFDKSRYEKMQEEIHSHGLDGLVQLTHRDVYNEGFLLDGEGPQAECIFLDLPAPWRALPHLSRRRPKLNQLPADAKAPNGTDSDWKSPLRADRSVYICTFSPCIEQVTQTIEVMRRLGWMEIEMVEVCHKRINVARERVGLNMPNDRGTNLTPGSVDEAVAKLREVEIRFREFHAKTQDDDATMEDNTVEKEAAEDVNMNGDGDQQDGAAEDTQTTKPWMLGRLTHRTEAELKTHTSYLVFAVLPQEWSDEQEAAAFERWPCGKESKVIGNLDKEARKQEKREFLKGKKRKKEADRKAEEDAAASDPKKSKTAS
;
A
#
# COMPACT_ATOMS: atom_id res chain seq x y z
N MET A 1 14.09 14.67 7.43
CA MET A 1 14.01 13.54 6.48
C MET A 1 14.47 14.02 5.11
N ARG A 2 15.27 13.24 4.39
CA ARG A 2 15.75 13.61 3.06
C ARG A 2 15.48 12.48 2.07
N ILE A 3 14.87 12.81 0.94
CA ILE A 3 14.46 11.83 -0.07
C ILE A 3 15.24 12.07 -1.36
N ILE A 4 15.78 11.01 -1.96
CA ILE A 4 16.20 11.02 -3.37
C ILE A 4 15.06 10.46 -4.21
N GLU A 5 14.73 11.15 -5.29
CA GLU A 5 13.83 10.68 -6.34
C GLU A 5 14.59 10.73 -7.67
N ALA A 6 14.59 9.65 -8.43
CA ALA A 6 15.20 9.62 -9.75
C ALA A 6 14.19 9.15 -10.79
N GLY A 7 13.97 9.97 -11.81
CA GLY A 7 12.79 9.91 -12.66
C GLY A 7 11.73 10.87 -12.15
N ALA A 8 12.02 12.18 -12.25
CA ALA A 8 11.11 13.21 -11.79
C ALA A 8 9.79 13.21 -12.59
N GLY A 9 9.89 12.90 -13.89
CA GLY A 9 8.74 12.56 -14.73
C GLY A 9 7.75 13.73 -14.84
N SER A 10 6.54 13.53 -14.31
CA SER A 10 5.50 14.57 -14.27
C SER A 10 5.45 15.35 -12.96
N GLY A 11 6.33 15.07 -12.00
CA GLY A 11 6.36 15.74 -10.69
C GLY A 11 5.28 15.29 -9.70
N SER A 12 4.44 14.30 -10.05
CA SER A 12 3.36 13.80 -9.18
C SER A 12 3.88 13.26 -7.84
N PHE A 13 4.89 12.39 -7.88
CA PHE A 13 5.50 11.86 -6.66
C PHE A 13 6.28 12.93 -5.91
N THR A 14 7.00 13.82 -6.60
CA THR A 14 7.71 14.96 -6.01
C THR A 14 6.81 15.79 -5.10
N HIS A 15 5.59 16.16 -5.55
CA HIS A 15 4.65 16.92 -4.73
C HIS A 15 4.19 16.14 -3.48
N ALA A 16 3.93 14.84 -3.63
CA ALA A 16 3.56 13.98 -2.50
C ALA A 16 4.73 13.82 -1.51
N ALA A 17 5.95 13.68 -2.00
CA ALA A 17 7.18 13.55 -1.21
C ALA A 17 7.47 14.84 -0.44
N VAL A 18 7.31 16.01 -1.07
CA VAL A 18 7.45 17.31 -0.41
C VAL A 18 6.53 17.42 0.80
N ARG A 19 5.25 17.07 0.62
CA ARG A 19 4.28 17.06 1.73
C ARG A 19 4.69 16.10 2.85
N ALA A 20 5.30 14.96 2.52
CA ALA A 20 5.73 13.96 3.50
C ALA A 20 6.98 14.40 4.27
N VAL A 21 7.93 15.10 3.64
CA VAL A 21 9.16 15.57 4.30
C VAL A 21 8.99 16.90 5.03
N TYR A 22 7.94 17.66 4.72
CA TYR A 22 7.70 18.96 5.32
C TYR A 22 7.55 18.85 6.84
N ASN A 23 8.38 19.59 7.57
CA ASN A 23 8.47 19.55 9.03
C ASN A 23 8.26 20.92 9.68
N GLY A 24 7.54 21.83 9.01
CA GLY A 24 7.29 23.19 9.49
C GLY A 24 8.19 24.24 8.84
N TYR A 25 7.97 25.49 9.21
CA TYR A 25 8.86 26.60 8.84
C TYR A 25 10.00 26.68 9.84
N PRO A 26 11.26 26.84 9.41
CA PRO A 26 12.38 26.94 10.31
C PRO A 26 12.22 28.18 11.20
N GLU A 27 12.23 27.99 12.52
CA GLU A 27 12.20 29.09 13.49
C GLU A 27 13.62 29.64 13.71
N THR A 28 14.62 28.80 13.49
CA THR A 28 16.04 29.15 13.59
C THR A 28 16.79 28.79 12.30
N PRO A 29 17.86 29.53 11.93
CA PRO A 29 18.63 29.27 10.71
C PRO A 29 19.28 27.87 10.67
N ASP A 30 19.52 27.27 11.84
CA ASP A 30 20.18 25.98 12.00
C ASP A 30 19.22 24.79 11.93
N GLU A 31 17.91 25.06 11.86
CA GLU A 31 16.89 24.02 11.85
C GLU A 31 16.85 23.30 10.50
N LYS A 32 17.14 22.00 10.53
CA LYS A 32 17.17 21.17 9.32
C LYS A 32 15.76 20.89 8.82
N THR A 33 15.41 21.49 7.71
CA THR A 33 14.16 21.19 6.99
C THR A 33 14.26 19.87 6.23
N GLY A 34 13.11 19.21 6.06
CA GLY A 34 13.02 18.09 5.14
C GLY A 34 13.20 18.55 3.69
N LYS A 35 13.84 17.71 2.88
CA LYS A 35 14.19 18.07 1.49
C LYS A 35 14.03 16.88 0.54
N VAL A 36 13.55 17.18 -0.67
CA VAL A 36 13.48 16.23 -1.78
C VAL A 36 14.55 16.59 -2.81
N PHE A 37 15.40 15.63 -3.16
CA PHE A 37 16.40 15.76 -4.20
C PHE A 37 15.89 14.96 -5.41
N SER A 38 15.42 15.67 -6.42
CA SER A 38 14.80 15.06 -7.60
C SER A 38 15.73 15.16 -8.80
N PHE A 39 15.90 14.07 -9.54
CA PHE A 39 16.82 13.96 -10.67
C PHE A 39 16.05 13.61 -11.95
N GLU A 40 16.23 14.41 -12.99
CA GLU A 40 15.61 14.21 -14.31
C GLU A 40 16.68 14.18 -15.41
N PHE A 41 16.57 13.21 -16.32
CA PHE A 41 17.53 13.06 -17.41
C PHE A 41 17.15 13.89 -18.64
N ASP A 42 15.85 14.12 -18.86
CA ASP A 42 15.36 14.84 -20.04
C ASP A 42 15.32 16.34 -19.77
N LYS A 43 16.08 17.08 -20.58
CA LYS A 43 16.21 18.53 -20.42
C LYS A 43 14.86 19.26 -20.50
N SER A 44 13.96 18.86 -21.40
CA SER A 44 12.68 19.56 -21.57
C SER A 44 11.77 19.35 -20.36
N ARG A 45 11.74 18.12 -19.81
CA ARG A 45 11.00 17.82 -18.58
C ARG A 45 11.60 18.53 -17.38
N TYR A 46 12.92 18.57 -17.28
CA TYR A 46 13.62 19.30 -16.24
C TYR A 46 13.24 20.80 -16.23
N GLU A 47 13.33 21.48 -17.38
CA GLU A 47 13.00 22.91 -17.49
C GLU A 47 11.54 23.17 -17.11
N LYS A 48 10.61 22.35 -17.64
CA LYS A 48 9.19 22.46 -17.32
C LYS A 48 8.91 22.23 -15.83
N MET A 49 9.54 21.23 -15.22
CA MET A 49 9.34 20.93 -13.81
C MET A 49 9.97 22.00 -12.92
N GLN A 50 11.07 22.62 -13.35
CA GLN A 50 11.67 23.75 -12.64
C GLN A 50 10.70 24.94 -12.57
N GLU A 51 10.03 25.27 -13.69
CA GLU A 51 8.99 26.29 -13.71
C GLU A 51 7.81 25.93 -12.80
N GLU A 52 7.37 24.68 -12.82
CA GLU A 52 6.27 24.19 -11.98
C GLU A 52 6.60 24.30 -10.48
N ILE A 53 7.77 23.81 -10.07
CA ILE A 53 8.30 23.91 -8.69
C ILE A 53 8.32 25.37 -8.23
N HIS A 54 8.82 26.27 -9.09
CA HIS A 54 8.88 27.68 -8.78
C HIS A 54 7.50 28.30 -8.62
N SER A 55 6.59 28.02 -9.56
CA SER A 55 5.22 28.54 -9.54
C SER A 55 4.42 28.07 -8.31
N HIS A 56 4.73 26.87 -7.81
CA HIS A 56 4.10 26.29 -6.62
C HIS A 56 4.81 26.67 -5.30
N GLY A 57 5.89 27.45 -5.36
CA GLY A 57 6.62 27.91 -4.19
C GLY A 57 7.42 26.82 -3.48
N LEU A 58 7.88 25.80 -4.22
CA LEU A 58 8.55 24.62 -3.67
C LEU A 58 10.09 24.69 -3.71
N ASP A 59 10.67 25.80 -4.17
CA ASP A 59 12.12 25.99 -4.35
C ASP A 59 12.94 25.70 -3.07
N GLY A 60 12.39 25.99 -1.89
CA GLY A 60 13.06 25.73 -0.61
C GLY A 60 13.08 24.25 -0.20
N LEU A 61 12.19 23.44 -0.75
CA LEU A 61 11.96 22.04 -0.34
C LEU A 61 12.43 21.04 -1.39
N VAL A 62 12.44 21.43 -2.66
CA VAL A 62 12.86 20.58 -3.78
C VAL A 62 14.16 21.10 -4.37
N GLN A 63 15.16 20.23 -4.47
CA GLN A 63 16.35 20.46 -5.27
C GLN A 63 16.28 19.59 -6.50
N LEU A 64 15.84 20.18 -7.61
CA LEU A 64 15.78 19.52 -8.92
C LEU A 64 17.16 19.59 -9.60
N THR A 65 17.60 18.50 -10.21
CA THR A 65 18.88 18.46 -10.96
C THR A 65 18.71 17.72 -12.28
N HIS A 66 19.18 18.34 -13.37
CA HIS A 66 19.30 17.70 -14.67
C HIS A 66 20.52 16.77 -14.68
N ARG A 67 20.32 15.45 -14.72
CA ARG A 67 21.38 14.46 -14.46
C ARG A 67 21.07 13.11 -15.10
N ASP A 68 22.09 12.48 -15.69
CA ASP A 68 22.08 11.04 -15.92
C ASP A 68 22.59 10.29 -14.67
N VAL A 69 21.65 9.85 -13.85
CA VAL A 69 21.94 9.13 -12.59
C VAL A 69 22.65 7.79 -12.79
N TYR A 70 22.64 7.21 -13.99
CA TYR A 70 23.36 5.96 -14.25
C TYR A 70 24.87 6.18 -14.35
N ASN A 71 25.29 7.32 -14.90
CA ASN A 71 26.69 7.61 -15.17
C ASN A 71 27.29 8.58 -14.15
N GLU A 72 26.50 9.57 -13.72
CA GLU A 72 26.98 10.67 -12.87
C GLU A 72 26.58 10.50 -11.39
N GLY A 73 25.70 9.53 -11.09
CA GLY A 73 25.23 9.27 -9.74
C GLY A 73 24.43 10.43 -9.14
N PHE A 74 24.47 10.54 -7.80
CA PHE A 74 23.56 11.38 -7.02
C PHE A 74 24.25 12.51 -6.22
N LEU A 75 25.56 12.69 -6.39
CA LEU A 75 26.31 13.73 -5.67
C LEU A 75 26.00 15.12 -6.26
N LEU A 76 25.88 16.13 -5.42
CA LEU A 76 25.61 17.52 -5.79
C LEU A 76 26.83 18.35 -5.39
N ASP A 77 27.50 18.97 -6.37
CA ASP A 77 28.71 19.78 -6.15
C ASP A 77 29.82 19.05 -5.34
N GLY A 78 29.93 17.74 -5.53
CA GLY A 78 30.90 16.91 -4.80
C GLY A 78 30.50 16.53 -3.38
N GLU A 79 29.27 16.84 -2.95
CA GLU A 79 28.69 16.45 -1.67
C GLU A 79 27.47 15.55 -1.83
N GLY A 80 27.23 14.70 -0.83
CA GLY A 80 26.09 13.78 -0.84
C GLY A 80 24.82 14.45 -0.29
N PRO A 81 23.62 14.19 -0.85
CA PRO A 81 22.35 14.67 -0.30
C PRO A 81 22.05 14.17 1.12
N GLN A 82 22.77 13.15 1.62
CA GLN A 82 22.57 12.51 2.92
C GLN A 82 21.16 11.93 3.06
N ALA A 83 20.73 11.20 2.02
CA ALA A 83 19.37 10.70 1.90
C ALA A 83 19.08 9.54 2.84
N GLU A 84 17.84 9.49 3.31
CA GLU A 84 17.29 8.45 4.20
C GLU A 84 16.33 7.54 3.46
N CYS A 85 15.64 8.08 2.45
CA CYS A 85 14.74 7.32 1.58
C CYS A 85 15.07 7.60 0.13
N ILE A 86 14.90 6.58 -0.72
CA ILE A 86 15.18 6.66 -2.15
C ILE A 86 13.98 6.09 -2.90
N PHE A 87 13.55 6.78 -3.94
CA PHE A 87 12.55 6.30 -4.89
C PHE A 87 13.13 6.35 -6.30
N LEU A 88 13.18 5.20 -6.99
CA LEU A 88 13.68 5.11 -8.36
C LEU A 88 12.55 4.71 -9.31
N ASP A 89 12.16 5.63 -10.18
CA ASP A 89 11.29 5.38 -11.32
C ASP A 89 12.10 5.53 -12.61
N LEU A 90 12.88 4.48 -12.89
CA LEU A 90 13.88 4.46 -13.95
C LEU A 90 13.69 3.23 -14.85
N PRO A 91 14.01 3.30 -16.14
CA PRO A 91 13.98 2.13 -17.02
C PRO A 91 14.91 0.98 -16.58
N ALA A 92 16.05 1.30 -15.97
CA ALA A 92 17.08 0.34 -15.56
C ALA A 92 17.63 0.67 -14.15
N PRO A 93 16.82 0.54 -13.09
CA PRO A 93 17.21 0.98 -11.74
C PRO A 93 18.46 0.27 -11.22
N TRP A 94 18.71 -0.98 -11.63
CA TRP A 94 19.93 -1.73 -11.27
C TRP A 94 21.24 -1.06 -11.70
N ARG A 95 21.21 -0.19 -12.71
CA ARG A 95 22.39 0.61 -13.12
C ARG A 95 22.65 1.82 -12.22
N ALA A 96 21.62 2.34 -11.55
CA ALA A 96 21.75 3.45 -10.60
C ALA A 96 22.15 2.98 -9.20
N LEU A 97 21.80 1.75 -8.81
CA LEU A 97 22.09 1.19 -7.48
C LEU A 97 23.57 1.25 -7.05
N PRO A 98 24.58 1.06 -7.93
CA PRO A 98 25.99 1.20 -7.54
C PRO A 98 26.33 2.57 -6.93
N HIS A 99 25.68 3.63 -7.39
CA HIS A 99 25.85 5.00 -6.86
C HIS A 99 25.15 5.21 -5.51
N LEU A 100 24.31 4.26 -5.09
CA LEU A 100 23.56 4.26 -3.82
C LEU A 100 24.14 3.23 -2.85
N SER A 101 25.47 3.20 -2.73
CA SER A 101 26.20 2.32 -1.82
C SER A 101 26.98 3.13 -0.79
N ARG A 102 27.18 2.57 0.41
CA ARG A 102 27.97 3.22 1.47
C ARG A 102 29.46 3.23 1.14
N ARG A 103 29.94 2.13 0.57
CA ARG A 103 31.32 1.93 0.13
C ARG A 103 31.35 1.79 -1.38
N ARG A 104 32.48 2.15 -1.98
CA ARG A 104 32.68 1.98 -3.41
C ARG A 104 32.43 0.52 -3.82
N PRO A 105 31.51 0.26 -4.77
CA PRO A 105 31.27 -1.08 -5.26
C PRO A 105 32.48 -1.66 -5.98
N LYS A 106 32.77 -2.94 -5.73
CA LYS A 106 33.77 -3.70 -6.47
C LYS A 106 33.20 -4.19 -7.80
N LEU A 107 34.07 -4.50 -8.76
CA LEU A 107 33.66 -4.94 -10.10
C LEU A 107 32.72 -6.16 -10.10
N ASN A 108 32.91 -7.09 -9.18
CA ASN A 108 32.05 -8.27 -9.03
C ASN A 108 30.64 -7.97 -8.47
N GLN A 109 30.44 -6.77 -7.90
CA GLN A 109 29.15 -6.32 -7.38
C GLN A 109 28.34 -5.50 -8.39
N LEU A 110 28.97 -5.11 -9.50
CA LEU A 110 28.35 -4.29 -10.53
C LEU A 110 27.54 -5.16 -11.52
N PRO A 111 26.56 -4.56 -12.23
CA PRO A 111 25.98 -5.14 -13.43
C PRO A 111 27.06 -5.51 -14.46
N ALA A 112 26.81 -6.53 -15.30
CA ALA A 112 27.80 -7.06 -16.24
C ALA A 112 28.29 -6.04 -17.29
N ASP A 113 27.49 -5.01 -17.54
CA ASP A 113 27.70 -3.93 -18.49
C ASP A 113 28.17 -2.62 -17.85
N ALA A 114 28.25 -2.56 -16.52
CA ALA A 114 28.61 -1.35 -15.78
C ALA A 114 30.14 -1.23 -15.61
N LYS A 115 30.65 -0.01 -15.78
CA LYS A 115 32.04 0.31 -15.47
C LYS A 115 32.19 0.59 -13.98
N ALA A 116 33.33 0.24 -13.42
CA ALA A 116 33.66 0.66 -12.07
C ALA A 116 33.66 2.21 -11.98
N PRO A 117 33.16 2.80 -10.89
CA PRO A 117 33.24 4.24 -10.68
C PRO A 117 34.69 4.71 -10.82
N ASN A 118 34.97 5.85 -11.45
CA ASN A 118 36.31 6.41 -11.54
C ASN A 118 36.78 6.92 -10.16
N GLY A 119 38.10 6.90 -9.88
CA GLY A 119 38.70 7.44 -8.64
C GLY A 119 39.37 6.41 -7.74
N THR A 120 39.77 6.82 -6.53
CA THR A 120 40.29 5.93 -5.47
C THR A 120 39.23 5.72 -4.38
N ASP A 121 39.42 4.71 -3.51
CA ASP A 121 38.46 4.43 -2.43
C ASP A 121 38.34 5.58 -1.42
N SER A 122 39.40 6.38 -1.25
CA SER A 122 39.39 7.58 -0.40
C SER A 122 38.55 8.72 -0.96
N ASP A 123 38.27 8.73 -2.27
CA ASP A 123 37.48 9.77 -2.94
C ASP A 123 35.98 9.43 -2.93
N TRP A 124 35.61 8.22 -2.50
CA TRP A 124 34.23 7.76 -2.52
C TRP A 124 33.39 8.50 -1.50
N LYS A 125 32.37 9.22 -1.98
CA LYS A 125 31.34 9.82 -1.15
C LYS A 125 30.01 9.16 -1.44
N SER A 126 29.37 8.67 -0.38
CA SER A 126 28.02 8.11 -0.48
C SER A 126 26.98 9.24 -0.47
N PRO A 127 25.95 9.18 -1.32
CA PRO A 127 24.81 10.09 -1.22
C PRO A 127 23.92 9.80 0.00
N LEU A 128 24.18 8.70 0.70
CA LEU A 128 23.33 8.14 1.75
C LEU A 128 23.75 8.64 3.14
N ARG A 129 22.77 8.73 4.05
CA ARG A 129 23.04 9.11 5.44
C ARG A 129 23.80 8.01 6.17
N ALA A 130 24.94 8.34 6.80
CA ALA A 130 25.84 7.36 7.42
C ALA A 130 25.30 6.78 8.75
N ASP A 131 24.53 7.56 9.49
CA ASP A 131 24.14 7.33 10.89
C ASP A 131 22.72 6.74 11.05
N ARG A 132 22.08 6.26 9.99
CA ARG A 132 20.88 5.40 10.08
C ARG A 132 20.73 4.48 8.87
N SER A 133 19.84 3.50 9.00
CA SER A 133 19.40 2.66 7.88
C SER A 133 18.68 3.50 6.82
N VAL A 134 18.90 3.13 5.56
CA VAL A 134 18.32 3.81 4.40
C VAL A 134 17.32 2.90 3.72
N TYR A 135 16.21 3.46 3.29
CA TYR A 135 15.13 2.73 2.64
C TYR A 135 15.11 3.05 1.15
N ILE A 136 14.91 2.05 0.31
CA ILE A 136 14.75 2.23 -1.13
C ILE A 136 13.45 1.58 -1.60
N CYS A 137 12.81 2.23 -2.56
CA CYS A 137 11.73 1.66 -3.35
C CYS A 137 12.06 1.86 -4.84
N THR A 138 12.00 0.79 -5.63
CA THR A 138 12.12 0.88 -7.10
C THR A 138 10.78 0.54 -7.73
N PHE A 139 10.38 1.36 -8.69
CA PHE A 139 9.17 1.19 -9.49
C PHE A 139 9.57 0.56 -10.84
N SER A 140 9.04 -0.62 -11.17
CA SER A 140 9.38 -1.31 -12.42
C SER A 140 8.19 -2.05 -13.02
N PRO A 141 7.84 -1.80 -14.30
CA PRO A 141 6.67 -2.41 -14.93
C PRO A 141 6.85 -3.90 -15.26
N CYS A 142 8.08 -4.30 -15.61
CA CYS A 142 8.40 -5.66 -16.06
C CYS A 142 9.06 -6.48 -14.94
N ILE A 143 8.75 -7.78 -14.87
CA ILE A 143 9.29 -8.67 -13.82
C ILE A 143 10.77 -8.99 -14.03
N GLU A 144 11.26 -8.92 -15.26
CA GLU A 144 12.66 -9.10 -15.62
C GLU A 144 13.51 -7.95 -15.05
N GLN A 145 12.98 -6.73 -15.07
CA GLN A 145 13.60 -5.56 -14.45
C GLN A 145 13.72 -5.74 -12.93
N VAL A 146 12.67 -6.24 -12.29
CA VAL A 146 12.67 -6.59 -10.86
C VAL A 146 13.76 -7.62 -10.56
N THR A 147 13.87 -8.67 -11.37
CA THR A 147 14.86 -9.73 -11.18
C THR A 147 16.30 -9.19 -11.22
N GLN A 148 16.62 -8.36 -12.21
CA GLN A 148 17.95 -7.73 -12.33
C GLN A 148 18.23 -6.76 -11.16
N THR A 149 17.20 -6.02 -10.73
CA THR A 149 17.29 -5.10 -9.59
C THR A 149 17.62 -5.83 -8.30
N ILE A 150 16.88 -6.91 -7.99
CA ILE A 150 17.09 -7.71 -6.78
C ILE A 150 18.49 -8.36 -6.78
N GLU A 151 18.95 -8.84 -7.94
CA GLU A 151 20.29 -9.41 -8.05
C GLU A 151 21.39 -8.42 -7.66
N VAL A 152 21.33 -7.20 -8.18
CA VAL A 152 22.31 -6.14 -7.88
C VAL A 152 22.15 -5.63 -6.44
N MET A 153 20.91 -5.48 -5.96
CA MET A 153 20.63 -5.14 -4.55
C MET A 153 21.33 -6.10 -3.58
N ARG A 154 21.20 -7.41 -3.81
CA ARG A 154 21.85 -8.44 -2.97
C ARG A 154 23.38 -8.33 -3.00
N ARG A 155 23.97 -8.08 -4.18
CA ARG A 155 25.43 -7.92 -4.33
C ARG A 155 25.97 -6.68 -3.60
N LEU A 156 25.16 -5.62 -3.53
CA LEU A 156 25.50 -4.35 -2.88
C LEU A 156 25.17 -4.29 -1.38
N GLY A 157 24.61 -5.36 -0.80
CA GLY A 157 24.35 -5.47 0.63
C GLY A 157 23.01 -4.90 1.09
N TRP A 158 22.07 -4.67 0.17
CA TRP A 158 20.69 -4.38 0.53
C TRP A 158 20.03 -5.61 1.14
N MET A 159 19.30 -5.40 2.25
CA MET A 159 18.62 -6.43 3.03
C MET A 159 17.10 -6.20 3.01
N GLU A 160 16.34 -7.15 3.57
CA GLU A 160 14.87 -7.06 3.66
C GLU A 160 14.20 -6.73 2.32
N ILE A 161 14.68 -7.37 1.26
CA ILE A 161 14.17 -7.13 -0.09
C ILE A 161 12.79 -7.77 -0.23
N GLU A 162 11.76 -6.95 -0.39
CA GLU A 162 10.37 -7.36 -0.56
C GLU A 162 9.81 -6.76 -1.84
N MET A 163 9.06 -7.54 -2.61
CA MET A 163 8.37 -7.07 -3.80
C MET A 163 6.87 -7.19 -3.62
N VAL A 164 6.16 -6.09 -3.89
CA VAL A 164 4.70 -5.99 -3.76
C VAL A 164 4.11 -5.31 -4.99
N GLU A 165 2.83 -5.55 -5.23
CA GLU A 165 2.00 -4.79 -6.15
C GLU A 165 0.82 -4.18 -5.40
N VAL A 166 0.34 -3.01 -5.83
CA VAL A 166 -0.79 -2.32 -5.20
C VAL A 166 -1.92 -2.18 -6.20
N CYS A 167 -2.97 -2.99 -6.03
CA CYS A 167 -4.16 -2.96 -6.86
C CYS A 167 -5.22 -2.02 -6.26
N HIS A 168 -5.33 -0.81 -6.78
CA HIS A 168 -6.39 0.12 -6.40
C HIS A 168 -7.65 -0.09 -7.25
N LYS A 169 -8.82 -0.09 -6.61
CA LYS A 169 -10.13 -0.15 -7.29
C LYS A 169 -11.05 0.92 -6.74
N ARG A 170 -11.61 1.77 -7.60
CA ARG A 170 -12.65 2.72 -7.20
C ARG A 170 -14.03 2.06 -7.24
N ILE A 171 -14.80 2.23 -6.17
CA ILE A 171 -16.16 1.73 -6.04
C ILE A 171 -17.14 2.88 -6.27
N ASN A 172 -17.96 2.76 -7.31
CA ASN A 172 -19.07 3.67 -7.56
C ASN A 172 -20.33 3.09 -6.92
N VAL A 173 -20.94 3.88 -6.04
CA VAL A 173 -22.17 3.52 -5.34
C VAL A 173 -23.32 4.22 -6.03
N ALA A 174 -24.25 3.43 -6.56
CA ALA A 174 -25.44 3.93 -7.23
C ALA A 174 -26.69 3.29 -6.60
N ARG A 175 -27.83 3.96 -6.76
CA ARG A 175 -29.12 3.36 -6.44
C ARG A 175 -29.76 2.92 -7.73
N GLU A 176 -29.92 1.62 -7.87
CA GLU A 176 -30.65 1.04 -8.97
C GLU A 176 -32.14 1.10 -8.65
N ARG A 177 -32.86 1.95 -9.39
CA ARG A 177 -34.32 2.01 -9.36
C ARG A 177 -34.86 0.93 -10.31
N VAL A 178 -35.62 -0.01 -9.77
CA VAL A 178 -36.22 -1.11 -10.51
C VAL A 178 -37.72 -1.03 -10.33
N GLY A 179 -38.48 -1.10 -11.42
CA GLY A 179 -39.94 -0.97 -11.43
C GLY A 179 -40.43 -0.15 -12.62
N LEU A 180 -41.55 -0.59 -13.20
CA LEU A 180 -42.28 0.02 -14.31
C LEU A 180 -42.98 1.33 -13.92
N ASN A 181 -43.23 1.53 -12.62
CA ASN A 181 -43.96 2.67 -12.09
C ASN A 181 -43.09 3.92 -11.84
N MET A 182 -41.81 3.89 -12.23
CA MET A 182 -40.91 5.03 -12.05
C MET A 182 -40.95 5.94 -13.30
N PRO A 183 -40.94 7.28 -13.13
CA PRO A 183 -40.80 8.22 -14.25
C PRO A 183 -39.56 7.85 -15.07
N ASN A 184 -39.64 8.01 -16.38
CA ASN A 184 -38.62 7.61 -17.35
C ASN A 184 -37.39 8.54 -17.29
N ASP A 185 -36.74 8.57 -16.14
CA ASP A 185 -35.55 9.35 -15.85
C ASP A 185 -34.32 8.65 -16.41
N ARG A 186 -33.36 9.44 -16.90
CA ARG A 186 -32.12 8.94 -17.51
C ARG A 186 -31.36 8.04 -16.50
N GLY A 187 -31.40 6.72 -16.72
CA GLY A 187 -30.77 5.72 -15.85
C GLY A 187 -31.70 4.79 -15.08
N THR A 188 -33.03 4.87 -15.27
CA THR A 188 -33.98 3.87 -14.77
C THR A 188 -33.98 2.61 -15.65
N ASN A 189 -33.77 1.45 -15.03
CA ASN A 189 -34.00 0.17 -15.72
C ASN A 189 -35.51 -0.09 -15.71
N LEU A 190 -36.16 -0.04 -16.89
CA LEU A 190 -37.59 -0.32 -17.08
C LEU A 190 -37.93 -1.82 -16.96
N THR A 191 -37.08 -2.60 -16.32
CA THR A 191 -37.35 -4.01 -16.04
C THR A 191 -38.28 -4.09 -14.83
N PRO A 192 -39.26 -5.01 -14.84
CA PRO A 192 -40.13 -5.22 -13.70
C PRO A 192 -39.29 -5.62 -12.48
N GLY A 193 -39.55 -5.00 -11.34
CA GLY A 193 -38.84 -5.26 -10.08
C GLY A 193 -39.32 -6.51 -9.36
N SER A 194 -40.49 -7.02 -9.74
CA SER A 194 -41.07 -8.26 -9.22
C SER A 194 -41.75 -9.08 -10.30
N VAL A 195 -41.95 -10.38 -10.01
CA VAL A 195 -42.70 -11.27 -10.91
C VAL A 195 -44.15 -10.80 -11.03
N ASP A 196 -44.77 -10.33 -9.95
CA ASP A 196 -46.15 -9.84 -9.96
C ASP A 196 -46.32 -8.62 -10.86
N GLU A 197 -45.37 -7.68 -10.83
CA GLU A 197 -45.33 -6.51 -11.71
C GLU A 197 -45.10 -6.91 -13.17
N ALA A 198 -44.23 -7.90 -13.43
CA ALA A 198 -44.04 -8.45 -14.77
C ALA A 198 -45.33 -9.08 -15.32
N VAL A 199 -46.02 -9.89 -14.50
CA VAL A 199 -47.27 -10.55 -14.85
C VAL A 199 -48.40 -9.54 -15.05
N ALA A 200 -48.48 -8.49 -14.23
CA ALA A 200 -49.45 -7.41 -14.40
C ALA A 200 -49.26 -6.69 -15.74
N LYS A 201 -48.02 -6.31 -16.08
CA LYS A 201 -47.70 -5.70 -17.38
C LYS A 201 -48.06 -6.63 -18.54
N LEU A 202 -47.75 -7.92 -18.43
CA LEU A 202 -48.09 -8.91 -19.47
C LEU A 202 -49.60 -9.03 -19.68
N ARG A 203 -50.39 -8.99 -18.60
CA ARG A 203 -51.86 -8.99 -18.70
C ARG A 203 -52.39 -7.72 -19.38
N GLU A 204 -51.85 -6.55 -19.05
CA GLU A 204 -52.22 -5.29 -19.71
C GLU A 204 -51.91 -5.31 -21.22
N VAL A 205 -50.73 -5.82 -21.58
CA VAL A 205 -50.34 -5.99 -22.99
C VAL A 205 -51.28 -6.95 -23.71
N GLU A 206 -51.65 -8.08 -23.08
CA GLU A 206 -52.59 -9.05 -23.65
C GLU A 206 -53.99 -8.44 -23.88
N ILE A 207 -54.50 -7.66 -22.92
CA ILE A 207 -55.79 -6.97 -23.04
C ILE A 207 -55.74 -5.97 -24.19
N ARG A 208 -54.68 -5.14 -24.26
CA ARG A 208 -54.51 -4.15 -25.32
C ARG A 208 -54.37 -4.80 -26.70
N PHE A 209 -53.65 -5.91 -26.79
CA PHE A 209 -53.52 -6.69 -28.02
C PHE A 209 -54.87 -7.25 -28.48
N ARG A 210 -55.69 -7.74 -27.53
CA ARG A 210 -57.04 -8.23 -27.81
C ARG A 210 -57.97 -7.11 -28.29
N GLU A 211 -57.93 -5.94 -27.66
CA GLU A 211 -58.71 -4.77 -28.08
C GLU A 211 -58.31 -4.26 -29.48
N PHE A 212 -57.00 -4.26 -29.78
CA PHE A 212 -56.50 -3.91 -31.12
C PHE A 212 -57.01 -4.89 -32.18
N HIS A 213 -56.90 -6.21 -31.92
CA HIS A 213 -57.42 -7.22 -32.83
C HIS A 213 -58.95 -7.18 -32.99
N ALA A 214 -59.69 -6.87 -31.93
CA ALA A 214 -61.14 -6.70 -32.00
C ALA A 214 -61.53 -5.48 -32.85
N LYS A 215 -60.84 -4.34 -32.70
CA LYS A 215 -61.07 -3.15 -33.55
C LYS A 215 -60.71 -3.40 -35.01
N THR A 216 -59.63 -4.14 -35.27
CA THR A 216 -59.24 -4.47 -36.65
C THR A 216 -60.25 -5.42 -37.31
N GLN A 217 -60.92 -6.28 -36.54
CA GLN A 217 -62.01 -7.13 -37.03
C GLN A 217 -63.31 -6.37 -37.30
N ASP A 218 -63.66 -5.36 -36.48
CA ASP A 218 -64.83 -4.51 -36.72
C ASP A 218 -64.64 -3.58 -37.94
N ASP A 219 -63.42 -3.09 -38.18
CA ASP A 219 -63.09 -2.29 -39.37
C ASP A 219 -63.10 -3.15 -40.65
N ASP A 220 -62.71 -4.42 -40.58
CA ASP A 220 -62.74 -5.38 -41.71
C ASP A 220 -64.18 -5.87 -42.01
N ALA A 221 -65.10 -5.77 -41.05
CA ALA A 221 -66.52 -6.13 -41.21
C ALA A 221 -67.39 -4.98 -41.78
N THR A 222 -66.85 -3.76 -41.91
CA THR A 222 -67.59 -2.57 -42.38
C THR A 222 -67.14 -2.01 -43.73
N MET A 223 -66.21 -2.68 -44.42
CA MET A 223 -65.80 -2.30 -45.78
C MET A 223 -66.10 -3.43 -46.76
N GLU A 224 -67.18 -3.28 -47.55
CA GLU A 224 -67.31 -3.97 -48.83
C GLU A 224 -66.22 -3.47 -49.79
N ASP A 225 -65.41 -4.42 -50.26
CA ASP A 225 -64.61 -4.43 -51.49
C ASP A 225 -63.74 -3.18 -51.77
N ASN A 226 -62.46 -3.24 -51.40
CA ASN A 226 -61.39 -2.80 -52.28
C ASN A 226 -60.07 -3.50 -51.94
N THR A 227 -59.52 -4.16 -52.96
CA THR A 227 -58.21 -4.81 -53.02
C THR A 227 -57.06 -3.87 -52.64
N VAL A 228 -56.33 -4.15 -51.56
CA VAL A 228 -54.92 -3.75 -51.39
C VAL A 228 -54.17 -4.83 -50.61
N GLU A 229 -53.00 -5.18 -51.13
CA GLU A 229 -52.07 -6.21 -50.70
C GLU A 229 -51.59 -6.03 -49.25
N LYS A 230 -51.66 -7.10 -48.43
CA LYS A 230 -51.04 -7.14 -47.09
C LYS A 230 -49.55 -7.50 -47.25
N GLU A 231 -48.73 -6.51 -47.54
CA GLU A 231 -47.30 -6.56 -47.26
C GLU A 231 -47.03 -6.22 -45.79
N ALA A 232 -46.16 -7.01 -45.17
CA ALA A 232 -45.33 -6.73 -43.99
C ALA A 232 -45.94 -5.92 -42.83
N ALA A 233 -46.43 -6.62 -41.80
CA ALA A 233 -46.45 -6.07 -40.45
C ALA A 233 -45.03 -6.14 -39.84
N GLU A 234 -44.14 -5.26 -40.33
CA GLU A 234 -42.90 -4.91 -39.65
C GLU A 234 -43.21 -4.02 -38.43
N ASP A 235 -42.63 -4.42 -37.28
CA ASP A 235 -42.33 -3.62 -36.09
C ASP A 235 -43.35 -2.56 -35.65
N VAL A 236 -44.40 -3.00 -34.97
CA VAL A 236 -45.17 -2.12 -34.08
C VAL A 236 -44.29 -1.79 -32.87
N ASN A 237 -43.73 -0.58 -32.86
CA ASN A 237 -43.02 -0.01 -31.72
C ASN A 237 -44.00 0.13 -30.52
N MET A 238 -43.98 -0.86 -29.62
CA MET A 238 -44.82 -0.96 -28.42
C MET A 238 -44.34 -0.08 -27.25
N ASN A 239 -43.51 0.92 -27.51
CA ASN A 239 -43.26 1.99 -26.56
C ASN A 239 -44.34 3.05 -26.76
N GLY A 240 -45.45 2.91 -26.02
CA GLY A 240 -46.57 3.84 -26.12
C GLY A 240 -46.15 5.29 -25.88
N ASP A 241 -46.54 6.17 -26.81
CA ASP A 241 -46.80 7.57 -26.52
C ASP A 241 -47.99 7.60 -25.54
N GLY A 242 -47.66 7.64 -24.25
CA GLY A 242 -48.60 8.06 -23.23
C GLY A 242 -48.72 9.57 -23.30
N ASP A 243 -49.93 10.03 -23.62
CA ASP A 243 -50.36 11.42 -23.57
C ASP A 243 -49.76 12.13 -22.34
N GLN A 244 -48.97 13.15 -22.60
CA GLN A 244 -48.22 13.93 -21.62
C GLN A 244 -49.21 14.85 -20.91
N GLN A 245 -50.00 14.30 -20.00
CA GLN A 245 -50.73 15.12 -19.03
C GLN A 245 -49.71 15.66 -18.03
N ASP A 246 -49.37 16.94 -18.21
CA ASP A 246 -48.70 17.81 -17.25
C ASP A 246 -49.54 17.88 -15.95
N GLY A 247 -49.45 16.82 -15.15
CA GLY A 247 -49.84 16.80 -13.74
C GLY A 247 -48.75 17.50 -12.95
N ALA A 248 -49.05 18.72 -12.53
CA ALA A 248 -48.20 19.59 -11.73
C ALA A 248 -47.40 18.84 -10.66
N ALA A 249 -46.12 19.19 -10.59
CA ALA A 249 -45.21 18.84 -9.52
C ALA A 249 -45.74 19.38 -8.17
N GLU A 250 -46.50 18.55 -7.46
CA GLU A 250 -46.74 18.71 -6.03
C GLU A 250 -46.16 17.50 -5.29
N ASP A 251 -45.43 17.79 -4.21
CA ASP A 251 -44.74 16.88 -3.28
C ASP A 251 -43.39 16.26 -3.70
N THR A 252 -42.39 17.13 -3.89
CA THR A 252 -40.98 16.80 -3.63
C THR A 252 -40.64 16.88 -2.13
N GLN A 253 -41.52 16.39 -1.25
CA GLN A 253 -41.19 16.14 0.16
C GLN A 253 -40.96 14.66 0.42
N THR A 254 -39.67 14.30 0.50
CA THR A 254 -39.14 13.19 1.29
C THR A 254 -39.48 11.76 0.84
N THR A 255 -39.19 11.42 -0.42
CA THR A 255 -39.01 10.00 -0.75
C THR A 255 -37.86 9.44 0.09
N LYS A 256 -38.21 8.66 1.12
CA LYS A 256 -37.27 8.17 2.12
C LYS A 256 -36.14 7.38 1.40
N PRO A 257 -34.87 7.50 1.83
CA PRO A 257 -33.74 6.96 1.07
C PRO A 257 -33.81 5.46 0.71
N TRP A 258 -34.53 4.65 1.49
CA TRP A 258 -34.75 3.22 1.21
C TRP A 258 -35.82 2.94 0.15
N MET A 259 -36.65 3.93 -0.20
CA MET A 259 -37.64 3.85 -1.28
C MET A 259 -37.04 4.29 -2.63
N LEU A 260 -35.81 4.81 -2.65
CA LEU A 260 -35.10 5.28 -3.85
C LEU A 260 -34.40 4.16 -4.65
N GLY A 261 -34.82 2.91 -4.47
CA GLY A 261 -34.23 1.74 -5.13
C GLY A 261 -33.12 1.04 -4.34
N ARG A 262 -32.63 -0.07 -4.91
CA ARG A 262 -31.62 -0.93 -4.29
C ARG A 262 -30.25 -0.26 -4.36
N LEU A 263 -29.55 -0.22 -3.23
CA LEU A 263 -28.16 0.22 -3.22
C LEU A 263 -27.30 -0.84 -3.90
N THR A 264 -26.64 -0.47 -4.98
CA THR A 264 -25.71 -1.33 -5.72
C THR A 264 -24.35 -0.65 -5.81
N HIS A 265 -23.30 -1.45 -5.85
CA HIS A 265 -21.96 -0.96 -6.10
C HIS A 265 -21.41 -1.60 -7.38
N ARG A 266 -20.74 -0.80 -8.21
CA ARG A 266 -19.99 -1.28 -9.36
C ARG A 266 -18.61 -0.67 -9.33
N THR A 267 -17.61 -1.43 -9.74
CA THR A 267 -16.27 -0.86 -9.95
C THR A 267 -16.29 0.08 -11.15
N GLU A 268 -15.27 0.93 -11.27
CA GLU A 268 -15.02 1.68 -12.49
C GLU A 268 -14.94 0.78 -13.73
N ALA A 269 -15.33 1.32 -14.89
CA ALA A 269 -15.38 0.57 -16.14
C ALA A 269 -13.99 0.17 -16.65
N GLU A 270 -13.01 1.06 -16.47
CA GLU A 270 -11.61 0.83 -16.83
C GLU A 270 -10.78 0.64 -15.57
N LEU A 271 -10.40 -0.61 -15.30
CA LEU A 271 -9.54 -0.94 -14.18
C LEU A 271 -8.07 -0.80 -14.58
N LYS A 272 -7.30 -0.09 -13.75
CA LYS A 272 -5.83 -0.15 -13.81
C LYS A 272 -5.37 -1.45 -13.17
N THR A 273 -5.31 -2.51 -13.97
CA THR A 273 -5.00 -3.87 -13.49
C THR A 273 -3.53 -4.04 -13.11
N HIS A 274 -2.62 -3.32 -13.76
CA HIS A 274 -1.20 -3.33 -13.44
C HIS A 274 -0.62 -1.93 -13.66
N THR A 275 0.06 -1.40 -12.66
CA THR A 275 0.87 -0.18 -12.80
C THR A 275 2.34 -0.55 -12.90
N SER A 276 2.89 -1.15 -11.86
CA SER A 276 4.26 -1.67 -11.77
C SER A 276 4.45 -2.43 -10.47
N TYR A 277 5.50 -3.24 -10.42
CA TYR A 277 5.99 -3.85 -9.20
C TYR A 277 6.79 -2.82 -8.38
N LEU A 278 6.60 -2.86 -7.08
CA LEU A 278 7.35 -2.07 -6.10
C LEU A 278 8.32 -2.99 -5.38
N VAL A 279 9.61 -2.75 -5.52
CA VAL A 279 10.64 -3.49 -4.77
C VAL A 279 11.16 -2.58 -3.67
N PHE A 280 10.91 -2.98 -2.42
CA PHE A 280 11.43 -2.34 -1.23
C PHE A 280 12.69 -3.04 -0.75
N ALA A 281 13.64 -2.28 -0.23
CA ALA A 281 14.80 -2.84 0.46
C ALA A 281 15.34 -1.85 1.49
N VAL A 282 16.16 -2.37 2.41
CA VAL A 282 16.80 -1.59 3.48
C VAL A 282 18.31 -1.76 3.40
N LEU A 283 19.04 -0.66 3.42
CA LEU A 283 20.49 -0.65 3.59
C LEU A 283 20.84 -0.30 5.05
N PRO A 284 21.30 -1.26 5.86
CA PRO A 284 21.63 -1.03 7.26
C PRO A 284 22.67 0.06 7.45
N GLN A 285 22.66 0.69 8.61
CA GLN A 285 23.79 1.50 9.06
C GLN A 285 25.04 0.63 9.21
N GLU A 286 26.20 1.18 8.84
CA GLU A 286 27.49 0.60 9.23
C GLU A 286 27.80 0.99 10.67
N TRP A 287 28.04 -0.02 11.50
CA TRP A 287 28.41 0.16 12.89
C TRP A 287 29.93 0.23 13.01
N SER A 288 30.42 1.20 13.77
CA SER A 288 31.79 1.18 14.26
C SER A 288 31.89 0.30 15.51
N ASP A 289 33.08 -0.24 15.77
CA ASP A 289 33.36 -1.09 16.95
C ASP A 289 32.91 -0.42 18.27
N GLU A 290 33.08 0.90 18.37
CA GLU A 290 32.66 1.70 19.52
C GLU A 290 31.13 1.76 19.66
N GLN A 291 30.41 1.96 18.55
CA GLN A 291 28.96 1.99 18.53
C GLN A 291 28.37 0.61 18.81
N GLU A 292 29.01 -0.45 18.30
CA GLU A 292 28.61 -1.83 18.56
C GLU A 292 28.80 -2.18 20.04
N ALA A 293 29.94 -1.78 20.65
CA ALA A 293 30.16 -1.95 22.08
C ALA A 293 29.14 -1.18 22.94
N ALA A 294 28.87 0.09 22.60
CA ALA A 294 27.87 0.90 23.31
C ALA A 294 26.45 0.34 23.16
N ALA A 295 26.09 -0.20 21.99
CA ALA A 295 24.83 -0.89 21.79
C ALA A 295 24.78 -2.20 22.59
N PHE A 296 25.87 -2.97 22.63
CA PHE A 296 25.95 -4.20 23.41
C PHE A 296 25.84 -3.95 24.92
N GLU A 297 26.43 -2.85 25.42
CA GLU A 297 26.25 -2.42 26.81
C GLU A 297 24.80 -2.06 27.13
N ARG A 298 24.14 -1.34 26.20
CA ARG A 298 22.75 -0.90 26.37
C ARG A 298 21.74 -2.04 26.18
N TRP A 299 22.06 -3.02 25.35
CA TRP A 299 21.26 -4.21 25.07
C TRP A 299 22.13 -5.47 25.08
N PRO A 300 22.40 -6.05 26.26
CA PRO A 300 23.24 -7.24 26.37
C PRO A 300 22.55 -8.44 25.73
N CYS A 301 23.01 -8.80 24.53
CA CYS A 301 22.56 -9.98 23.80
C CYS A 301 23.20 -11.26 24.37
N GLY A 302 22.52 -12.41 24.26
CA GLY A 302 23.07 -13.73 24.67
C GLY A 302 22.69 -14.21 26.07
N LYS A 303 21.88 -13.46 26.82
CA LYS A 303 21.19 -13.95 28.04
C LYS A 303 19.83 -14.57 27.75
N GLU A 304 19.48 -14.76 26.49
CA GLU A 304 18.27 -15.47 26.11
C GLU A 304 18.38 -16.92 26.62
N SER A 305 17.45 -17.31 27.49
CA SER A 305 17.33 -18.70 27.90
C SER A 305 17.12 -19.52 26.64
N LYS A 306 18.13 -20.32 26.25
CA LYS A 306 18.03 -21.25 25.12
C LYS A 306 16.65 -21.89 25.14
N VAL A 307 15.94 -21.77 24.03
CA VAL A 307 14.66 -22.43 23.78
C VAL A 307 14.70 -23.86 24.35
N ILE A 308 13.72 -24.18 25.18
CA ILE A 308 13.61 -25.38 26.05
C ILE A 308 13.71 -26.73 25.27
N GLY A 309 13.78 -26.69 23.93
CA GLY A 309 13.76 -27.88 23.07
C GLY A 309 15.09 -28.63 22.90
N ASN A 310 16.25 -28.04 23.24
CA ASN A 310 17.57 -28.66 22.99
C ASN A 310 18.49 -28.67 24.23
N LEU A 311 17.92 -28.92 25.42
CA LEU A 311 18.73 -29.26 26.58
C LEU A 311 19.05 -30.75 26.55
N ASP A 312 20.33 -31.03 26.35
CA ASP A 312 20.93 -32.36 26.32
C ASP A 312 20.48 -33.18 27.54
N LYS A 313 20.20 -34.48 27.33
CA LYS A 313 19.60 -35.38 28.35
C LYS A 313 20.44 -35.40 29.64
N GLU A 314 21.74 -35.15 29.52
CA GLU A 314 22.70 -35.09 30.61
C GLU A 314 22.56 -33.82 31.48
N ALA A 315 22.32 -32.65 30.87
CA ALA A 315 22.12 -31.40 31.59
C ALA A 315 20.88 -31.47 32.49
N ARG A 316 19.78 -32.05 31.99
CA ARG A 316 18.55 -32.28 32.76
C ARG A 316 18.75 -33.26 33.93
N LYS A 317 19.68 -34.23 33.78
CA LYS A 317 20.01 -35.21 34.82
C LYS A 317 20.92 -34.61 35.89
N GLN A 318 21.81 -33.69 35.53
CA GLN A 318 22.63 -32.93 36.47
C GLN A 318 21.78 -31.96 37.30
N GLU A 319 20.94 -31.13 36.66
CA GLU A 319 20.05 -30.20 37.38
C GLU A 319 19.14 -30.94 38.38
N LYS A 320 18.57 -32.09 37.97
CA LYS A 320 17.73 -32.90 38.88
C LYS A 320 18.54 -33.47 40.05
N ARG A 321 19.81 -33.84 39.85
CA ARG A 321 20.70 -34.31 40.92
C ARG A 321 21.06 -33.18 41.89
N GLU A 322 21.33 -31.98 41.39
CA GLU A 322 21.63 -30.81 42.22
C GLU A 322 20.42 -30.34 43.02
N PHE A 323 19.23 -30.32 42.40
CA PHE A 323 17.98 -30.03 43.09
C PHE A 323 17.69 -31.01 44.23
N LEU A 324 17.91 -32.31 44.00
CA LEU A 324 17.76 -33.35 45.03
C LEU A 324 18.79 -33.22 46.15
N LYS A 325 20.04 -32.84 45.83
CA LYS A 325 21.08 -32.55 46.83
C LYS A 325 20.72 -31.32 47.67
N GLY A 326 20.18 -30.27 47.05
CA GLY A 326 19.68 -29.07 47.73
C GLY A 326 18.56 -29.39 48.70
N LYS A 327 17.57 -30.19 48.29
CA LYS A 327 16.49 -30.67 49.18
C LYS A 327 17.00 -31.53 50.33
N LYS A 328 17.98 -32.41 50.09
CA LYS A 328 18.61 -33.20 51.16
C LYS A 328 19.32 -32.30 52.18
N ARG A 329 20.13 -31.35 51.72
CA ARG A 329 20.83 -30.38 52.59
C ARG A 329 19.85 -29.55 53.42
N LYS A 330 18.75 -29.09 52.81
CA LYS A 330 17.71 -28.35 53.53
C LYS A 330 17.04 -29.22 54.61
N LYS A 331 16.67 -30.46 54.27
CA LYS A 331 16.06 -31.40 55.23
C LYS A 331 17.01 -31.77 56.38
N GLU A 332 18.31 -31.84 56.11
CA GLU A 332 19.35 -32.13 57.11
C GLU A 332 19.61 -30.92 58.02
N ALA A 333 19.56 -29.69 57.47
CA ALA A 333 19.60 -28.46 58.24
C ALA A 333 18.36 -28.29 59.12
N ASP A 334 17.17 -28.57 58.60
CA ASP A 334 15.91 -28.51 59.35
C ASP A 334 15.91 -29.53 60.50
N ARG A 335 16.40 -30.75 60.28
CA ARG A 335 16.51 -31.77 61.35
C ARG A 335 17.50 -31.36 62.43
N LYS A 336 18.61 -30.75 62.05
CA LYS A 336 19.63 -30.26 62.99
C LYS A 336 19.09 -29.10 63.84
N ALA A 337 18.31 -28.20 63.23
CA ALA A 337 17.64 -27.13 63.96
C ALA A 337 16.59 -27.65 64.95
N GLU A 338 15.89 -28.74 64.61
CA GLU A 338 14.93 -29.41 65.50
C GLU A 338 15.62 -30.13 66.69
N GLU A 339 16.76 -30.78 66.44
CA GLU A 339 17.59 -31.41 67.49
C GLU A 339 18.19 -30.37 68.45
N ASP A 340 18.66 -29.23 67.94
CA ASP A 340 19.18 -28.12 68.76
C ASP A 340 18.06 -27.40 69.56
N ALA A 341 16.85 -27.32 69.03
CA ALA A 341 15.68 -26.79 69.75
C ALA A 341 15.22 -27.73 70.88
N ALA A 342 15.29 -29.05 70.69
CA ALA A 342 14.95 -30.03 71.73
C ALA A 342 15.99 -30.08 72.87
N ALA A 343 17.26 -29.75 72.59
CA ALA A 343 18.32 -29.71 73.59
C ALA A 343 18.32 -28.44 74.47
N SER A 344 17.59 -27.39 74.08
CA SER A 344 17.61 -26.07 74.72
C SER A 344 16.42 -25.78 75.66
N ASP A 345 15.56 -26.78 75.95
CA ASP A 345 14.40 -26.61 76.85
C ASP A 345 14.52 -27.37 78.20
N PRO A 346 15.26 -26.82 79.20
CA PRO A 346 15.27 -27.36 80.55
C PRO A 346 14.06 -26.88 81.35
N LYS A 347 13.10 -27.79 81.60
CA LYS A 347 11.97 -27.58 82.52
C LYS A 347 12.42 -27.02 83.89
N LYS A 348 12.09 -25.75 84.15
CA LYS A 348 11.77 -25.17 85.47
C LYS A 348 10.28 -24.81 85.42
N SER A 349 9.40 -25.02 86.39
CA SER A 349 9.52 -25.19 87.84
C SER A 349 8.17 -25.69 88.36
N LYS A 350 8.13 -26.29 89.57
CA LYS A 350 6.97 -26.18 90.46
C LYS A 350 7.43 -26.32 91.92
N THR A 351 7.64 -25.18 92.56
CA THR A 351 7.63 -24.98 94.01
C THR A 351 6.92 -23.66 94.27
N ALA A 352 5.78 -23.71 94.98
CA ALA A 352 5.47 -22.89 96.16
C ALA A 352 3.95 -22.71 96.36
N SER A 353 3.54 -22.99 97.59
CA SER A 353 2.28 -22.68 98.30
C SER A 353 1.03 -23.51 97.96
#